data_AF-A0A367F6E3-F1
#
_entry.id   AF-A0A367F6E3-F1
#
_cell.length_a   1.000
_cell.length_b   1.000
_cell.length_c   1.000
_cell.angle_alpha   90.00
_cell.angle_beta   90.00
_cell.angle_gamma   90.00
#
_symmetry.space_group_name_H-M   'P 1'
#
loop_
_entity.id
_entity.type
_entity.pdbx_description
1 polymer ?
#
loop_
_entity_poly.entity_id
_entity_poly.type
_entity_poly.pdbx_seq_one_letter_code
_entity_poly.pdbx_strand_id
1 'polypeptide(L)'
;MSGYDWLDDEAFCATFVRGLTPHEALARFGIDVFDGDDEEGDFEEGVICARSAEGGTILSEWNGFAGTLDEVLRSLSAGTVAASVFVNVNRVASFDHYADGRRILSFDPLFPGDEDGIPEDFLADREELGLVGDESEGGLAAALLLAERITEVRPNASSDIVAAHGVLEY
;
A
#
# COMPACT_ATOMS: atom_id res chain seq x y z
N MET A 1 -12.19 -2.56 7.84
CA MET A 1 -11.32 -1.52 8.44
C MET A 1 -11.90 -0.17 8.02
N SER A 2 -12.18 0.77 8.95
CA SER A 2 -12.89 2.01 8.58
C SER A 2 -12.12 2.79 7.50
N GLY A 3 -12.78 3.16 6.39
CA GLY A 3 -12.16 3.85 5.26
C GLY A 3 -11.56 2.95 4.18
N TYR A 4 -11.54 1.63 4.41
CA TYR A 4 -10.98 0.62 3.51
C TYR A 4 -11.96 -0.53 3.26
N ASP A 5 -13.26 -0.24 3.22
CA ASP A 5 -14.30 -1.28 3.03
C ASP A 5 -14.22 -1.97 1.65
N TRP A 6 -13.39 -1.43 0.75
CA TRP A 6 -13.05 -1.98 -0.57
C TRP A 6 -11.80 -2.87 -0.59
N LEU A 7 -11.11 -3.05 0.55
CA LEU A 7 -10.04 -4.04 0.71
C LEU A 7 -10.60 -5.34 1.30
N ASP A 8 -10.15 -6.47 0.75
CA ASP A 8 -10.38 -7.80 1.32
C ASP A 8 -9.32 -8.08 2.38
N ASP A 9 -9.71 -8.19 3.66
CA ASP A 9 -8.78 -8.37 4.77
C ASP A 9 -8.20 -9.79 4.87
N GLU A 10 -8.65 -10.73 4.04
CA GLU A 10 -8.05 -12.07 3.93
C GLU A 10 -6.78 -12.09 3.05
N ALA A 11 -6.74 -11.27 1.99
CA ALA A 11 -5.59 -11.13 1.11
C ALA A 11 -5.64 -9.84 0.28
N PHE A 12 -4.69 -8.95 0.52
CA PHE A 12 -4.56 -7.71 -0.25
C PHE A 12 -3.13 -7.20 -0.32
N CYS A 13 -2.88 -6.34 -1.30
CA CYS A 13 -1.76 -5.41 -1.29
C CYS A 13 -2.29 -3.99 -1.51
N ALA A 14 -2.01 -3.07 -0.57
CA ALA A 14 -2.45 -1.69 -0.63
C ALA A 14 -1.22 -0.77 -0.63
N THR A 15 -0.99 -0.06 -1.74
CA THR A 15 0.17 0.83 -1.91
C THR A 15 -0.26 2.29 -1.98
N PHE A 16 0.25 3.10 -1.06
CA PHE A 16 0.00 4.52 -0.93
C PHE A 16 1.13 5.29 -1.58
N VAL A 17 0.80 6.24 -2.46
CA VAL A 17 1.82 7.03 -3.18
C VAL A 17 1.48 8.51 -3.14
N ARG A 18 2.39 9.29 -2.55
CA ARG A 18 2.20 10.72 -2.31
C ARG A 18 2.24 11.51 -3.61
N GLY A 19 1.27 12.40 -3.77
CA GLY A 19 1.24 13.45 -4.78
C GLY A 19 1.05 12.98 -6.22
N LEU A 20 0.86 11.68 -6.46
CA LEU A 20 0.57 11.15 -7.79
C LEU A 20 -0.93 11.01 -8.00
N THR A 21 -1.35 11.23 -9.24
CA THR A 21 -2.67 10.83 -9.72
C THR A 21 -2.74 9.31 -9.93
N PRO A 22 -3.96 8.73 -10.00
CA PRO A 22 -4.16 7.32 -10.29
C PRO A 22 -3.40 6.82 -11.53
N HIS A 23 -3.49 7.56 -12.65
CA HIS A 23 -2.78 7.21 -13.89
C HIS A 23 -1.27 7.31 -13.77
N GLU A 24 -0.73 8.33 -13.09
CA GLU A 24 0.71 8.46 -12.89
C GLU A 24 1.26 7.33 -12.01
N ALA A 25 0.52 6.91 -11.00
CA ALA A 25 0.90 5.80 -10.13
C ALA A 25 0.93 4.48 -10.92
N LEU A 26 -0.10 4.17 -11.72
CA LEU A 26 -0.12 2.98 -12.58
C LEU A 26 0.94 3.04 -13.69
N ALA A 27 1.19 4.21 -14.28
CA ALA A 27 2.24 4.37 -15.28
C ALA A 27 3.64 4.07 -14.72
N ARG A 28 3.90 4.39 -13.44
CA ARG A 28 5.14 4.03 -12.74
C ARG A 28 5.23 2.53 -12.44
N PHE A 29 4.11 1.83 -12.39
CA PHE A 29 4.07 0.38 -12.33
C PHE A 29 4.60 -0.27 -13.61
N GLY A 30 4.57 0.45 -14.74
CA GLY A 30 5.03 -0.03 -16.04
C GLY A 30 4.01 -0.93 -16.76
N ILE A 31 2.73 -0.79 -16.43
CA ILE A 31 1.62 -1.54 -17.02
C ILE A 31 0.76 -0.65 -17.91
N ASP A 32 -0.04 -1.27 -18.76
CA ASP A 32 -1.09 -0.57 -19.50
C ASP A 32 -2.15 -0.04 -18.53
N VAL A 33 -2.62 1.17 -18.78
CA VAL A 33 -3.53 1.92 -17.91
C VAL A 33 -4.84 2.18 -18.64
N PHE A 34 -5.94 1.86 -17.97
CA PHE A 34 -7.31 1.98 -18.45
C PHE A 34 -8.11 2.87 -17.49
N ASP A 35 -9.10 3.60 -18.01
CA ASP A 35 -9.97 4.42 -17.17
C ASP A 35 -10.92 3.52 -16.35
N GLY A 36 -11.36 4.00 -15.19
CA GLY A 36 -12.18 3.21 -14.25
C GLY A 36 -13.57 2.80 -14.76
N ASP A 37 -14.00 3.34 -15.90
CA ASP A 37 -15.26 3.05 -16.58
C ASP A 37 -15.10 2.26 -17.90
N ASP A 38 -13.87 1.98 -18.33
CA ASP A 38 -13.63 1.01 -19.39
C ASP A 38 -14.09 -0.37 -18.87
N GLU A 39 -15.08 -0.96 -19.57
CA GLU A 39 -15.80 -2.19 -19.20
C GLU A 39 -14.89 -3.16 -18.45
N GLU A 40 -15.23 -3.48 -17.18
CA GLU A 40 -14.61 -4.51 -16.32
C GLU A 40 -14.62 -5.88 -17.05
N GLY A 41 -13.80 -6.01 -18.08
CA GLY A 41 -13.75 -7.18 -18.93
C GLY A 41 -12.87 -8.21 -18.26
N ASP A 42 -13.48 -9.24 -17.67
CA ASP A 42 -12.87 -10.54 -17.35
C ASP A 42 -11.58 -10.60 -16.49
N PHE A 43 -11.05 -9.48 -15.98
CA PHE A 43 -9.82 -9.49 -15.19
C PHE A 43 -10.12 -9.67 -13.69
N GLU A 44 -10.13 -10.91 -13.18
CA GLU A 44 -10.16 -11.17 -11.73
C GLU A 44 -8.74 -11.30 -11.13
N GLU A 45 -7.77 -11.80 -11.89
CA GLU A 45 -6.38 -11.96 -11.44
C GLU A 45 -5.48 -10.85 -12.02
N GLY A 46 -4.57 -10.32 -11.20
CA GLY A 46 -3.57 -9.35 -11.63
C GLY A 46 -4.06 -7.91 -11.83
N VAL A 47 -5.33 -7.62 -11.54
CA VAL A 47 -5.85 -6.25 -11.58
C VAL A 47 -5.28 -5.42 -10.43
N ILE A 48 -4.80 -4.23 -10.79
CA ILE A 48 -4.41 -3.18 -9.87
C ILE A 48 -5.40 -2.02 -10.04
N CYS A 49 -6.23 -1.80 -9.04
CA CYS A 49 -7.15 -0.67 -9.01
C CYS A 49 -6.44 0.55 -8.41
N ALA A 50 -6.53 1.70 -9.09
CA ALA A 50 -6.02 2.97 -8.61
C ALA A 50 -7.18 3.90 -8.20
N ARG A 51 -7.13 4.34 -6.94
CA ARG A 51 -8.16 5.17 -6.33
C ARG A 51 -7.56 6.53 -5.96
N SER A 52 -8.27 7.59 -6.31
CA SER A 52 -7.91 8.93 -5.84
C SER A 52 -8.05 8.99 -4.31
N ALA A 53 -7.09 9.61 -3.65
CA ALA A 53 -7.07 9.79 -2.21
C ALA A 53 -6.66 11.23 -1.87
N GLU A 54 -6.92 11.66 -0.64
CA GLU A 54 -6.35 12.92 -0.17
C GLU A 54 -4.83 12.78 -0.14
N GLY A 55 -4.09 13.75 -0.68
CA GLY A 55 -2.63 13.73 -0.70
C GLY A 55 -1.97 12.84 -1.75
N GLY A 56 -2.74 12.04 -2.52
CA GLY A 56 -2.16 11.19 -3.57
C GLY A 56 -3.09 10.09 -4.08
N THR A 57 -2.54 8.89 -4.23
CA THR A 57 -3.24 7.72 -4.77
C THR A 57 -3.05 6.51 -3.88
N ILE A 58 -4.09 5.67 -3.80
CA ILE A 58 -3.99 4.34 -3.22
C ILE A 58 -4.22 3.32 -4.34
N LEU A 59 -3.23 2.44 -4.54
CA LEU A 59 -3.29 1.27 -5.40
C LEU A 59 -3.71 0.06 -4.58
N SER A 60 -4.56 -0.79 -5.14
CA SER A 60 -5.04 -1.98 -4.45
C SER A 60 -5.06 -3.20 -5.37
N GLU A 61 -4.52 -4.30 -4.86
CA GLU A 61 -4.50 -5.60 -5.52
C GLU A 61 -5.28 -6.60 -4.65
N TRP A 62 -6.21 -7.34 -5.26
CA TRP A 62 -6.83 -8.49 -4.59
C TRP A 62 -5.92 -9.70 -4.74
N ASN A 63 -5.47 -10.27 -3.61
CA ASN A 63 -4.54 -11.40 -3.56
C ASN A 63 -3.25 -11.24 -4.42
N GLY A 64 -2.92 -10.01 -4.82
CA GLY A 64 -1.67 -9.64 -5.48
C GLY A 64 -0.60 -9.23 -4.48
N PHE A 65 0.64 -9.11 -4.95
CA PHE A 65 1.80 -8.76 -4.12
C PHE A 65 2.76 -7.81 -4.83
N ALA A 66 2.38 -7.24 -5.98
CA ALA A 66 3.33 -6.50 -6.78
C ALA A 66 3.79 -5.21 -6.07
N GLY A 67 2.96 -4.62 -5.21
CA GLY A 67 3.35 -3.57 -4.27
C GLY A 67 4.37 -3.96 -3.18
N THR A 68 4.82 -5.22 -3.11
CA THR A 68 5.93 -5.67 -2.26
C THR A 68 7.27 -5.71 -3.00
N LEU A 69 7.24 -5.62 -4.34
CA LEU A 69 8.42 -5.76 -5.17
C LEU A 69 9.30 -4.49 -5.10
N ASP A 70 10.60 -4.70 -4.88
CA ASP A 70 11.59 -3.63 -4.78
C ASP A 70 11.55 -2.73 -6.03
N GLU A 71 11.50 -3.29 -7.23
CA GLU A 71 11.44 -2.54 -8.49
C GLU A 71 10.20 -1.65 -8.60
N VAL A 72 9.04 -2.14 -8.15
CA VAL A 72 7.78 -1.40 -8.15
C VAL A 72 7.85 -0.26 -7.15
N LEU A 73 8.21 -0.53 -5.90
CA LEU A 73 8.28 0.50 -4.86
C LEU A 73 9.37 1.54 -5.13
N ARG A 74 10.48 1.15 -5.76
CA ARG A 74 11.50 2.11 -6.21
C ARG A 74 10.95 3.04 -7.28
N SER A 75 10.21 2.51 -8.25
CA SER A 75 9.59 3.31 -9.31
C SER A 75 8.52 4.24 -8.75
N LEU A 76 7.59 3.72 -7.95
CA LEU A 76 6.50 4.49 -7.35
C LEU A 76 7.02 5.63 -6.46
N SER A 77 8.04 5.38 -5.65
CA SER A 77 8.61 6.39 -4.75
C SER A 77 9.58 7.37 -5.41
N ALA A 78 9.93 7.24 -6.70
CA ALA A 78 10.91 8.13 -7.34
C ALA A 78 10.47 9.61 -7.26
N GLY A 79 11.29 10.46 -6.62
CA GLY A 79 10.93 11.87 -6.36
C GLY A 79 9.74 12.10 -5.42
N THR A 80 9.30 11.07 -4.68
CA THR A 80 8.18 11.14 -3.73
C THR A 80 8.33 10.09 -2.61
N VAL A 81 7.24 9.76 -1.93
CA VAL A 81 7.15 8.76 -0.87
C VAL A 81 6.08 7.73 -1.22
N ALA A 82 6.38 6.45 -0.99
CA ALA A 82 5.44 5.36 -1.08
C ALA A 82 5.50 4.46 0.16
N ALA A 83 4.37 3.85 0.51
CA ALA A 83 4.30 2.79 1.52
C ALA A 83 3.31 1.71 1.06
N SER A 84 3.61 0.45 1.33
CA SER A 84 2.77 -0.69 0.98
C SER A 84 2.46 -1.55 2.19
N VAL A 85 1.23 -2.03 2.27
CA VAL A 85 0.76 -3.00 3.26
C VAL A 85 0.26 -4.22 2.52
N PHE A 86 0.84 -5.37 2.81
CA PHE A 86 0.50 -6.64 2.17
C PHE A 86 0.10 -7.67 3.21
N VAL A 87 -0.87 -8.52 2.86
CA VAL A 87 -1.14 -9.79 3.52
C VAL A 87 -1.64 -10.81 2.50
N ASN A 88 -1.30 -12.09 2.70
CA ASN A 88 -1.90 -13.18 1.95
C ASN A 88 -2.75 -14.11 2.85
N VAL A 89 -3.44 -15.06 2.21
CA VAL A 89 -4.29 -16.06 2.87
C VAL A 89 -3.58 -16.93 3.90
N ASN A 90 -2.23 -16.99 3.88
CA ASN A 90 -1.41 -17.71 4.86
C ASN A 90 -0.96 -16.83 6.04
N ARG A 91 -1.44 -15.58 6.12
CA ARG A 91 -1.05 -14.57 7.11
C ARG A 91 0.44 -14.19 7.06
N VAL A 92 1.06 -14.31 5.89
CA VAL A 92 2.34 -13.66 5.66
C VAL A 92 2.05 -12.21 5.31
N ALA A 93 2.64 -11.27 6.04
CA ALA A 93 2.40 -9.85 5.87
C ALA A 93 3.69 -9.06 5.73
N SER A 94 3.62 -7.91 5.08
CA SER A 94 4.72 -6.94 5.07
C SER A 94 4.20 -5.51 5.08
N PHE A 95 4.99 -4.64 5.70
CA PHE A 95 4.93 -3.19 5.57
C PHE A 95 6.24 -2.75 4.92
N ASP A 96 6.17 -2.03 3.82
CA ASP A 96 7.35 -1.55 3.10
C ASP A 96 7.22 -0.08 2.77
N HIS A 97 8.14 0.75 3.27
CA HIS A 97 8.19 2.18 2.98
C HIS A 97 9.45 2.54 2.19
N TYR A 98 9.22 3.26 1.10
CA TYR A 98 10.23 3.81 0.23
C TYR A 98 10.13 5.33 0.10
N ALA A 99 11.28 5.99 0.01
CA ALA A 99 11.39 7.41 -0.32
C ALA A 99 12.47 7.60 -1.38
N ASP A 100 12.14 8.31 -2.45
CA ASP A 100 13.03 8.60 -3.57
C ASP A 100 13.80 7.37 -4.10
N GLY A 101 13.07 6.27 -4.34
CA GLY A 101 13.65 5.04 -4.87
C GLY A 101 14.50 4.26 -3.87
N ARG A 102 14.43 4.55 -2.56
CA ARG A 102 15.20 3.86 -1.53
C ARG A 102 14.29 3.29 -0.46
N ARG A 103 14.54 2.04 -0.05
CA ARG A 103 13.85 1.43 1.08
C ARG A 103 14.30 2.10 2.37
N ILE A 104 13.35 2.59 3.15
CA ILE A 104 13.59 3.28 4.42
C ILE A 104 13.21 2.39 5.60
N LEU A 105 12.07 1.71 5.52
CA LEU A 105 11.54 0.87 6.58
C LEU A 105 10.87 -0.38 5.97
N SER A 106 11.07 -1.54 6.58
CA SER A 106 10.41 -2.80 6.22
C SER A 106 10.28 -3.71 7.44
N PHE A 107 9.10 -4.27 7.68
CA PHE A 107 8.82 -5.19 8.79
C PHE A 107 7.52 -5.98 8.54
N ASP A 108 7.28 -7.05 9.30
CA ASP A 108 6.00 -7.76 9.31
C ASP A 108 5.04 -7.05 10.28
N PRO A 109 3.89 -6.50 9.85
CA PRO A 109 2.99 -5.77 10.72
C PRO A 109 2.23 -6.64 11.72
N LEU A 110 2.23 -7.97 11.57
CA LEU A 110 1.68 -8.92 12.54
C LEU A 110 2.74 -9.33 13.58
N PHE A 111 4.01 -9.38 13.15
CA PHE A 111 5.16 -9.75 13.98
C PHE A 111 6.28 -8.68 13.85
N PRO A 112 6.07 -7.48 14.41
CA PRO A 112 6.89 -6.29 14.11
C PRO A 112 8.31 -6.32 14.67
N GLY A 113 8.58 -7.24 15.60
CA GLY A 113 9.83 -7.35 16.31
C GLY A 113 9.97 -6.32 17.43
N ASP A 114 10.94 -6.56 18.30
CA ASP A 114 11.27 -5.67 19.41
C ASP A 114 11.69 -4.27 18.93
N GLU A 115 11.61 -3.29 19.84
CA GLU A 115 11.96 -1.89 19.59
C GLU A 115 13.43 -1.71 19.16
N ASP A 116 14.28 -2.68 19.51
CA ASP A 116 15.69 -2.74 19.16
C ASP A 116 15.89 -2.88 17.65
N GLY A 117 16.34 -1.80 17.00
CA GLY A 117 16.65 -1.75 15.57
C GLY A 117 15.59 -1.04 14.72
N ILE A 118 14.50 -0.57 15.32
CA ILE A 118 13.58 0.37 14.68
C ILE A 118 14.29 1.73 14.52
N PRO A 119 14.31 2.35 13.33
CA PRO A 119 14.87 3.68 13.19
C PRO A 119 14.09 4.68 14.07
N GLU A 120 14.82 5.55 14.80
CA GLU A 120 14.23 6.48 15.79
C GLU A 120 13.09 7.33 15.22
N ASP A 121 13.19 7.70 13.95
CA ASP A 121 12.18 8.51 13.24
C ASP A 121 10.80 7.84 13.16
N PHE A 122 10.69 6.51 13.36
CA PHE A 122 9.43 5.76 13.27
C PHE A 122 9.01 5.11 14.59
N LEU A 123 9.85 5.14 15.63
CA LEU A 123 9.59 4.42 16.87
C LEU A 123 8.32 4.92 17.57
N ALA A 124 8.18 6.24 17.73
CA ALA A 124 7.03 6.83 18.43
C ALA A 124 5.68 6.51 17.75
N ASP A 125 5.62 6.58 16.41
CA ASP A 125 4.42 6.21 15.65
C ASP A 125 4.12 4.71 15.78
N ARG A 126 5.15 3.86 15.73
CA ARG A 126 4.98 2.41 15.87
C ARG A 126 4.53 2.00 17.26
N GLU A 127 5.07 2.62 18.32
CA GLU A 127 4.62 2.42 19.69
C GLU A 127 3.16 2.85 19.85
N GLU A 128 2.80 4.06 19.38
CA GLU A 128 1.43 4.59 19.47
C GLU A 128 0.41 3.68 18.76
N LEU A 129 0.81 3.11 17.62
CA LEU A 129 -0.03 2.24 16.80
C LEU A 129 0.01 0.76 17.22
N GLY A 130 0.81 0.38 18.24
CA GLY A 130 0.94 -1.01 18.68
C GLY A 130 1.64 -1.92 17.65
N LEU A 131 2.60 -1.37 16.90
CA LEU A 131 3.43 -2.04 15.88
C LEU A 131 4.85 -2.32 16.41
N VAL A 132 4.94 -2.82 17.64
CA VAL A 132 6.16 -3.21 18.34
C VAL A 132 5.96 -4.53 19.08
N GLY A 133 7.04 -5.24 19.38
CA GLY A 133 7.04 -6.52 20.10
C GLY A 133 6.88 -7.74 19.19
N ASP A 134 6.81 -8.91 19.82
CA ASP A 134 6.72 -10.20 19.11
C ASP A 134 5.42 -10.36 18.32
N GLU A 135 4.30 -9.84 18.84
CA GLU A 135 2.99 -9.86 18.18
C GLU A 135 2.36 -8.47 18.30
N SER A 136 1.91 -7.91 17.19
CA SER A 136 1.33 -6.56 17.18
C SER A 136 -0.03 -6.51 17.89
N GLU A 137 -0.29 -5.45 18.64
CA GLU A 137 -1.64 -5.15 19.13
C GLU A 137 -2.51 -4.49 18.04
N GLY A 138 -1.88 -3.80 17.09
CA GLY A 138 -2.56 -3.02 16.05
C GLY A 138 -2.78 -3.73 14.71
N GLY A 139 -1.92 -4.68 14.35
CA GLY A 139 -2.00 -5.48 13.12
C GLY A 139 -2.09 -4.67 11.83
N LEU A 140 -2.80 -5.21 10.84
CA LEU A 140 -2.94 -4.61 9.50
C LEU A 140 -3.62 -3.24 9.53
N ALA A 141 -4.59 -3.02 10.41
CA ALA A 141 -5.27 -1.73 10.54
C ALA A 141 -4.29 -0.62 10.99
N ALA A 142 -3.41 -0.93 11.94
CA ALA A 142 -2.36 -0.03 12.38
C ALA A 142 -1.31 0.20 11.27
N ALA A 143 -0.97 -0.83 10.50
CA ALA A 143 -0.06 -0.71 9.35
C ALA A 143 -0.60 0.24 8.27
N LEU A 144 -1.90 0.17 7.96
CA LEU A 144 -2.56 1.11 7.04
C LEU A 144 -2.48 2.56 7.57
N LEU A 145 -2.74 2.77 8.87
CA LEU A 145 -2.60 4.08 9.51
C LEU A 145 -1.17 4.61 9.48
N LEU A 146 -0.17 3.73 9.65
CA LEU A 146 1.24 4.10 9.51
C LEU A 146 1.55 4.52 8.07
N ALA A 147 1.01 3.81 7.07
CA ALA A 147 1.14 4.18 5.67
C ALA A 147 0.53 5.56 5.40
N GLU A 148 -0.66 5.86 5.95
CA GLU A 148 -1.27 7.19 5.87
C GLU A 148 -0.38 8.28 6.47
N ARG A 149 0.20 8.05 7.66
CA ARG A 149 1.07 9.01 8.35
C ARG A 149 2.33 9.30 7.55
N ILE A 150 3.02 8.25 7.11
CA ILE A 150 4.28 8.37 6.37
C ILE A 150 4.08 9.00 4.99
N THR A 151 3.02 8.61 4.28
CA THR A 151 2.79 9.07 2.91
C THR A 151 1.97 10.35 2.83
N GLU A 152 1.31 10.77 3.92
CA GLU A 152 0.29 11.82 3.92
C GLU A 152 -0.88 11.53 2.96
N VAL A 153 -1.08 10.25 2.58
CA VAL A 153 -2.16 9.82 1.70
C VAL A 153 -3.28 9.19 2.52
N ARG A 154 -4.51 9.71 2.41
CA ARG A 154 -5.65 9.23 3.22
C ARG A 154 -6.87 8.93 2.36
N PRO A 155 -7.59 7.83 2.62
CA PRO A 155 -8.84 7.57 1.91
C PRO A 155 -9.84 8.70 2.15
N ASN A 156 -10.59 9.05 1.11
CA ASN A 156 -11.68 10.03 1.17
C ASN A 156 -12.88 9.53 0.34
N ALA A 157 -13.92 10.34 0.21
CA ALA A 157 -15.13 9.94 -0.54
C ALA A 157 -14.85 9.57 -2.01
N SER A 158 -13.76 10.04 -2.62
CA SER A 158 -13.36 9.66 -3.98
C SER A 158 -12.67 8.30 -4.04
N SER A 159 -12.18 7.78 -2.90
CA SER A 159 -11.52 6.49 -2.84
C SER A 159 -12.49 5.31 -3.02
N ASP A 160 -13.80 5.54 -2.85
CA ASP A 160 -14.82 4.50 -3.07
C ASP A 160 -14.94 4.07 -4.54
N ILE A 161 -14.43 4.89 -5.48
CA ILE A 161 -14.52 4.65 -6.92
C ILE A 161 -13.13 4.38 -7.48
N VAL A 162 -13.01 3.35 -8.32
CA VAL A 162 -11.80 3.10 -9.11
C VAL A 162 -11.70 4.18 -10.18
N ALA A 163 -10.61 4.95 -10.17
CA ALA A 163 -10.40 6.03 -11.12
C ALA A 163 -9.67 5.55 -12.38
N ALA A 164 -8.78 4.56 -12.21
CA ALA A 164 -8.07 3.89 -13.28
C ALA A 164 -7.69 2.48 -12.82
N HIS A 165 -7.40 1.59 -13.76
CA HIS A 165 -6.88 0.27 -13.46
C HIS A 165 -5.79 -0.13 -14.44
N GLY A 166 -5.00 -1.14 -14.07
CA GLY A 166 -4.07 -1.82 -14.97
C GLY A 166 -4.03 -3.30 -14.64
N VAL A 167 -3.47 -4.11 -15.54
CA VAL A 167 -3.42 -5.56 -15.39
C VAL A 167 -1.97 -6.04 -15.48
N LEU A 168 -1.57 -6.88 -14.52
CA LEU A 168 -0.32 -7.64 -14.59
C LEU A 168 -0.57 -9.01 -15.21
N GLU A 169 0.23 -9.36 -16.20
CA GLU A 169 0.35 -10.75 -16.66
C GLU A 169 1.38 -11.48 -15.79
N TYR A 170 0.95 -12.50 -15.05
CA TYR A 170 1.83 -13.37 -14.25
C TYR A 170 2.32 -14.58 -15.03
#